data_AF-A0A9X9Z452-F1
#
_entry.id   AF-A0A9X9Z452-F1
#
_cell.length_a   1.000
_cell.length_b   1.000
_cell.length_c   1.000
_cell.angle_alpha   90.00
_cell.angle_beta   90.00
_cell.angle_gamma   90.00
#
_symmetry.space_group_name_H-M   'P 1'
#
loop_
_entity.id
_entity.type
_entity.pdbx_description
1 polymer ?
#
loop_
_entity_poly.entity_id
_entity_poly.type
_entity_poly.pdbx_seq_one_letter_code
_entity_poly.pdbx_strand_id
1 'polypeptide(L)' 'MFDVYLNGKRDLLVVRNGLPVPFSGTSRGWLKKRKVVSVSEEIELSVQRQGYYMRKLSDFKKR' A
#
# COMPACT_ATOMS: atom_id res chain seq x y z
N MET A 1 4.83 9.63 7.65
CA MET A 1 3.47 9.77 7.07
C MET A 1 3.36 8.92 5.82
N PHE A 2 2.26 8.20 5.70
CA PHE A 2 2.03 7.21 4.65
C PHE A 2 0.66 7.37 4.03
N ASP A 3 0.55 7.09 2.74
CA ASP A 3 -0.71 7.02 2.02
C ASP A 3 -1.08 5.56 1.80
N VAL A 4 -2.32 5.21 2.15
CA VAL A 4 -2.87 3.87 2.02
C VAL A 4 -3.86 3.85 0.86
N TYR A 5 -3.66 2.91 -0.04
CA TYR A 5 -4.46 2.65 -1.21
C TYR A 5 -5.09 1.27 -1.11
N LEU A 6 -6.28 1.13 -1.69
CA LEU A 6 -7.00 -0.13 -1.84
C LEU A 6 -7.28 -0.38 -3.30
N ASN A 7 -7.24 -1.65 -3.71
CA ASN A 7 -7.71 -2.04 -5.03
C ASN A 7 -9.09 -2.72 -5.00
N GLY A 8 -9.66 -2.95 -6.19
CA GLY A 8 -10.93 -3.67 -6.35
C GLY A 8 -10.93 -5.10 -5.79
N LYS A 9 -9.76 -5.71 -5.59
CA LYS A 9 -9.58 -7.02 -4.94
C LYS A 9 -9.40 -6.92 -3.43
N ARG A 10 -9.53 -5.72 -2.85
CA ARG A 10 -9.28 -5.39 -1.44
C ARG A 10 -7.83 -5.56 -1.00
N ASP A 11 -6.89 -5.61 -1.93
CA ASP A 11 -5.47 -5.57 -1.59
C ASP A 11 -5.11 -4.16 -1.10
N LEU A 12 -4.16 -4.10 -0.17
CA LEU A 12 -3.65 -2.88 0.44
C LEU A 12 -2.29 -2.52 -0.16
N LEU A 13 -2.11 -1.24 -0.45
CA LEU A 13 -0.82 -0.66 -0.84
C LEU A 13 -0.53 0.53 0.05
N VAL A 14 0.64 0.53 0.69
CA VAL A 14 1.12 1.61 1.53
C VAL A 14 2.36 2.20 0.89
N VAL A 15 2.37 3.52 0.73
CA VAL A 15 3.51 4.26 0.20
C VAL A 15 3.84 5.41 1.13
N ARG A 16 5.10 5.85 1.12
CA ARG A 16 5.47 7.08 1.82
C ARG A 16 4.75 8.25 1.17
N ASN A 17 4.19 9.14 1.99
CA ASN A 17 3.50 10.32 1.49
C ASN A 17 4.45 11.16 0.61
N GLY A 18 3.98 11.57 -0.57
CA GLY A 18 4.76 12.34 -1.54
C GLY A 18 5.53 11.48 -2.56
N LEU A 19 5.56 10.15 -2.41
CA LEU A 19 6.08 9.28 -3.46
C LEU A 19 5.00 8.95 -4.50
N PRO A 20 5.37 8.87 -5.80
CA PRO A 20 4.44 8.40 -6.83
C PRO A 20 4.04 6.95 -6.56
N VAL A 21 2.81 6.60 -6.90
CA VAL A 21 2.38 5.19 -6.85
C VAL A 21 3.22 4.42 -7.87
N PRO A 22 3.94 3.36 -7.46
CA PRO A 22 4.94 2.69 -8.29
C PRO A 22 4.34 1.97 -9.52
N PHE A 23 3.02 1.90 -9.60
CA PHE A 23 2.29 1.26 -10.69
C PHE A 23 1.73 2.32 -11.66
N SER A 24 2.63 2.89 -12.46
CA SER A 24 2.32 3.88 -13.50
C SER A 24 1.38 3.37 -14.61
N GLY A 25 1.18 2.05 -14.73
CA GLY A 25 0.25 1.43 -15.69
C GLY A 25 -1.10 0.95 -15.11
N THR A 26 -1.26 0.92 -13.79
CA THR A 26 -2.39 0.25 -13.11
C THR A 26 -3.19 1.18 -12.20
N SER A 27 -3.07 2.51 -12.39
CA SER A 27 -3.84 3.52 -11.64
C SER A 27 -5.36 3.31 -11.72
N ARG A 28 -5.85 2.55 -12.72
CA ARG A 28 -7.27 2.17 -12.82
C ARG A 28 -7.75 1.25 -11.69
N GLY A 29 -6.84 0.68 -10.89
CA GLY A 29 -7.18 -0.24 -9.81
C GLY A 29 -7.00 0.30 -8.40
N TRP A 30 -6.07 1.24 -8.16
CA TRP A 30 -5.70 1.67 -6.80
C TRP A 30 -6.34 3.00 -6.41
N LEU A 31 -7.25 2.95 -5.43
CA LEU A 31 -7.92 4.11 -4.88
C LEU A 31 -7.30 4.49 -3.55
N LYS A 32 -6.91 5.76 -3.40
CA LYS A 32 -6.43 6.29 -2.12
C LYS A 32 -7.55 6.22 -1.10
N LYS A 33 -7.33 5.51 0.00
CA LYS A 33 -8.34 5.33 1.06
C LYS A 33 -8.11 6.24 2.25
N ARG A 34 -6.86 6.32 2.74
CA ARG A 34 -6.53 7.09 3.95
C ARG A 34 -5.07 7.53 3.96
N LYS A 35 -4.81 8.65 4.63
CA LYS A 35 -3.45 9.07 5.02
C LYS A 35 -3.25 8.74 6.50
N VAL A 36 -2.14 8.11 6.85
CA VAL A 36 -1.78 7.71 8.22
C VAL A 36 -0.47 8.34 8.64
N VAL A 37 -0.33 8.63 9.93
CA VAL A 37 0.86 9.28 10.50
C VAL A 37 2.00 8.26 10.62
N SER A 38 1.69 7.09 11.19
CA SER A 38 2.59 5.96 11.42
C SER A 38 2.00 4.66 10.87
N VAL A 39 2.88 3.68 10.68
CA VAL A 39 2.57 2.29 10.32
C VAL A 39 3.43 1.37 11.20
N SER A 40 3.17 0.06 11.15
CA SER A 40 4.04 -0.91 11.84
C SER A 40 5.45 -0.91 11.27
N GLU A 41 6.43 -1.25 12.09
CA GLU A 41 7.86 -1.28 11.71
C GLU A 41 8.12 -2.14 10.46
N GLU A 42 7.46 -3.29 10.33
CA GLU A 42 7.54 -4.13 9.12
C GLU A 42 7.17 -3.38 7.84
N ILE A 43 6.08 -2.60 7.90
CA ILE A 43 5.58 -1.80 6.78
C ILE A 43 6.54 -0.66 6.51
N GLU A 44 7.03 0.00 7.56
CA GLU A 44 7.97 1.10 7.44
C GLU A 44 9.30 0.66 6.81
N LEU A 45 9.89 -0.43 7.29
CA LEU A 45 11.12 -1.01 6.72
C LEU A 45 10.92 -1.43 5.26
N SER A 46 9.77 -2.01 4.93
CA SER A 46 9.46 -2.40 3.56
C SER A 46 9.33 -1.17 2.65
N VAL A 47 8.60 -0.14 3.10
CA VAL A 47 8.47 1.13 2.38
C VAL A 47 9.83 1.84 2.26
N GLN A 48 10.70 1.78 3.26
CA GLN A 48 12.05 2.34 3.19
C GLN A 48 12.95 1.60 2.20
N ARG A 49 12.88 0.26 2.16
CA ARG A 49 13.72 -0.56 1.28
C ARG A 49 13.24 -0.58 -0.17
N GLN A 50 11.93 -0.69 -0.39
CA GLN A 50 11.32 -0.92 -1.71
C GLN A 50 10.54 0.29 -2.23
N GLY A 51 10.30 1.31 -1.40
CA GLY A 51 9.46 2.48 -1.73
C GLY A 51 7.97 2.27 -1.48
N TYR A 52 7.53 1.03 -1.26
CA TYR A 52 6.13 0.67 -0.99
C TYR A 52 6.01 -0.64 -0.20
N TYR A 53 4.84 -0.87 0.39
CA TYR A 53 4.44 -2.13 1.00
C TYR A 53 3.10 -2.56 0.41
N MET A 54 2.98 -3.80 -0.04
CA MET A 54 1.74 -4.33 -0.61
C MET A 54 1.32 -5.59 0.14
N ARG A 55 0.06 -5.63 0.57
CA ARG A 55 -0.54 -6.79 1.23
C ARG A 55 -1.75 -7.24 0.44
N LYS A 56 -1.67 -8.45 -0.10
CA LYS A 56 -2.80 -9.08 -0.80
C LYS A 56 -3.76 -9.65 0.23
N LEU A 57 -5.03 -9.29 0.15
CA LEU A 57 -6.05 -9.84 1.06
C LEU A 57 -6.48 -11.25 0.64
N SER A 58 -6.16 -11.63 -0.60
CA SER A 58 -6.35 -12.99 -1.13
C SER A 58 -5.61 -14.04 -0.29
N ASP A 59 -4.44 -13.69 0.27
CA ASP A 59 -3.66 -14.57 1.15
C ASP A 59 -4.29 -14.77 2.53
N PHE A 60 -5.21 -13.88 2.93
CA PHE A 60 -5.91 -13.98 4.22
C PHE A 60 -7.12 -14.92 4.18
N LYS A 61 -7.51 -15.41 3.00
CA LYS A 61 -8.62 -16.38 2.80
C LYS A 61 -8.10 -17.83 2.77
N LYS A 62 -7.20 -18.17 3.70
CA LYS A 62 -6.93 -19.55 4.12
C LYS A 62 -7.40 -19.71 5.56
N ARG A 63 -8.71 -19.89 5.72
CA ARG A 63 -9.33 -20.48 6.91
C ARG A 63 -10.49 -21.34 6.45
#